data_AF-A0A3R7H0R3-F1
#
_entry.id   AF-A0A3R7H0R3-F1
#
_cell.length_a   1.000
_cell.length_b   1.000
_cell.length_c   1.000
_cell.angle_alpha   90.00
_cell.angle_beta   90.00
_cell.angle_gamma   90.00
#
_symmetry.space_group_name_H-M   'P 1'
#
loop_
_entity.id
_entity.type
_entity.pdbx_description
1 polymer ?
#
loop_
_entity_poly.entity_id
_entity_poly.type
_entity_poly.pdbx_seq_one_letter_code
_entity_poly.pdbx_strand_id
1 'polypeptide(L)'
;MSDKPVDKETAKDTFRSSRLSWSNQAEHKLRQELSDIAIAKCRDISSKFAECAKANGLMVAFKCRQHNKDLNACLHQYTSAEQFDIYRQKREKEMLPENQQ
;
A
#
# COMPACT_ATOMS: atom_id res chain seq x y z
N MET A 1 16.60 -1.02 40.31
CA MET A 1 15.71 -0.67 39.19
C MET A 1 15.78 0.83 39.07
N SER A 2 16.59 1.36 38.14
CA SER A 2 16.87 2.79 38.06
C SER A 2 16.28 3.35 36.77
N ASP A 3 15.09 3.93 36.87
CA ASP A 3 14.52 4.80 35.85
C ASP A 3 15.39 6.06 35.76
N LYS A 4 16.20 6.17 34.70
CA LYS A 4 16.91 7.42 34.38
C LYS A 4 15.93 8.41 33.74
N PRO A 5 16.01 9.71 34.09
CA PRO A 5 15.16 10.72 33.48
C PRO A 5 15.53 10.86 32.00
N VAL A 6 14.57 10.61 31.12
CA VAL A 6 14.71 10.85 29.69
C VAL A 6 14.87 12.35 29.51
N ASP A 7 16.00 12.79 28.94
CA ASP A 7 16.23 14.22 28.75
C ASP A 7 15.18 14.79 27.77
N LYS A 8 14.82 16.05 28.01
CA LYS A 8 13.74 16.75 27.32
C LYS A 8 13.98 16.86 25.80
N GLU A 9 15.22 16.72 25.36
CA GLU A 9 15.63 16.79 23.96
C GLU A 9 15.36 15.45 23.27
N THR A 10 15.80 14.34 23.88
CA THR A 10 15.50 12.98 23.43
C THR A 10 13.99 12.70 23.40
N ALA A 11 13.23 13.20 24.37
CA ALA A 11 11.76 13.09 24.35
C ALA A 11 11.12 13.87 23.19
N LYS A 12 11.67 15.06 22.84
CA LYS A 12 11.19 15.85 21.71
C LYS A 12 11.58 15.22 20.38
N ASP A 13 12.76 14.64 20.26
CA ASP A 13 13.22 13.98 19.04
C ASP A 13 12.49 12.65 18.81
N THR A 14 12.16 11.91 19.87
CA THR A 14 11.28 10.74 19.78
C THR A 14 9.86 11.15 19.33
N PHE A 15 9.33 12.25 19.85
CA PHE A 15 8.04 12.79 19.42
C PHE A 15 8.08 13.28 17.97
N ARG A 16 9.14 13.97 17.56
CA ARG A 16 9.34 14.40 16.16
C ARG A 16 9.51 13.22 15.22
N SER A 17 10.29 12.21 15.61
CA SER A 17 10.46 10.95 14.88
C SER A 17 9.14 10.18 14.77
N SER A 18 8.32 10.15 15.83
CA SER A 18 6.98 9.58 15.78
C SER A 18 5.98 10.35 14.92
N ARG A 19 6.23 11.64 14.63
CA ARG A 19 5.49 12.42 13.63
C ARG A 19 6.04 12.26 12.21
N LEU A 20 7.32 11.89 12.09
CA LEU A 20 7.97 11.49 10.84
C LEU A 20 7.65 10.03 10.48
N SER A 21 7.17 9.23 11.44
CA SER A 21 6.39 8.02 11.18
C SER A 21 5.30 8.39 10.17
N TRP A 22 5.29 7.72 9.02
CA TRP A 22 4.35 7.98 7.95
C TRP A 22 2.95 8.25 8.51
N SER A 23 2.44 9.46 8.28
CA SER A 23 1.06 9.76 8.63
C SER A 23 0.13 8.74 7.96
N ASN A 24 -1.00 8.43 8.60
CA ASN A 24 -2.00 7.54 7.99
C ASN A 24 -2.35 7.96 6.56
N GLN A 25 -2.33 9.27 6.26
CA GLN A 25 -2.55 9.81 4.91
C GLN A 25 -1.43 9.42 3.93
N ALA A 26 -0.16 9.48 4.36
CA ALA A 26 0.98 9.03 3.55
C ALA A 26 0.87 7.52 3.28
N GLU A 27 0.56 6.72 4.30
CA GLU A 27 0.37 5.29 4.15
C GLU A 27 -0.78 4.98 3.17
N HIS A 28 -1.92 5.65 3.31
CA HIS A 28 -3.04 5.51 2.38
C HIS A 28 -2.66 5.87 0.94
N LYS A 29 -1.93 6.96 0.74
CA LYS A 29 -1.48 7.37 -0.60
C LYS A 29 -0.56 6.31 -1.22
N LEU A 30 0.34 5.73 -0.43
CA LEU A 30 1.25 4.70 -0.93
C LEU A 30 0.57 3.36 -1.18
N ARG A 31 -0.46 3.02 -0.40
CA ARG A 31 -1.34 1.89 -0.72
C ARG A 31 -2.08 2.13 -2.03
N GLN A 32 -2.57 3.36 -2.27
CA GLN A 32 -3.23 3.73 -3.51
C GLN A 32 -2.29 3.64 -4.71
N GLU A 33 -1.07 4.20 -4.61
CA GLU A 33 -0.04 4.09 -5.66
C GLU A 33 0.27 2.63 -5.98
N LEU A 34 0.41 1.77 -4.97
CA LEU A 34 0.65 0.34 -5.16
C LEU A 34 -0.55 -0.37 -5.80
N SER A 35 -1.77 -0.01 -5.41
CA SER A 35 -3.00 -0.52 -6.03
C SER A 35 -3.11 -0.13 -7.50
N ASP A 36 -2.77 1.10 -7.88
CA ASP A 36 -2.81 1.55 -9.27
C ASP A 36 -1.79 0.78 -10.13
N ILE A 37 -0.58 0.55 -9.59
CA ILE A 37 0.43 -0.30 -10.23
C ILE A 37 -0.09 -1.73 -10.40
N ALA A 38 -0.72 -2.29 -9.38
CA ALA A 38 -1.28 -3.64 -9.42
C ALA A 38 -2.38 -3.76 -10.49
N ILE A 39 -3.29 -2.79 -10.56
CA ILE A 39 -4.35 -2.74 -11.58
C ILE A 39 -3.74 -2.68 -12.99
N ALA A 40 -2.70 -1.85 -13.19
CA ALA A 40 -2.02 -1.76 -14.47
C ALA A 40 -1.36 -3.09 -14.89
N LYS A 41 -0.75 -3.82 -13.94
CA LYS A 41 -0.16 -5.15 -14.18
C LYS A 41 -1.21 -6.22 -14.45
N CYS A 42 -2.38 -6.13 -13.80
CA CYS A 42 -3.48 -7.06 -13.94
C CYS A 42 -4.47 -6.67 -15.06
N ARG A 43 -4.09 -5.79 -16.00
CA ARG A 43 -4.99 -5.17 -16.98
C ARG A 43 -5.81 -6.20 -17.76
N ASP A 44 -5.17 -7.26 -18.27
CA ASP A 44 -5.86 -8.28 -19.08
C ASP A 44 -6.93 -9.03 -18.27
N ILE A 45 -6.65 -9.33 -17.01
CA ILE A 45 -7.57 -10.03 -16.10
C ILE A 45 -8.69 -9.07 -15.67
N SER A 46 -8.34 -7.80 -15.41
CA SER A 46 -9.31 -6.75 -15.08
C SER A 46 -10.28 -6.50 -16.23
N SER A 47 -9.84 -6.57 -17.49
CA SER A 47 -10.69 -6.42 -18.67
C SER A 47 -11.72 -7.55 -18.74
N LYS A 48 -11.31 -8.81 -18.52
CA LYS A 48 -12.22 -9.96 -18.51
C LYS A 48 -13.29 -9.84 -17.42
N PHE A 49 -12.90 -9.38 -16.23
CA PHE A 49 -13.87 -9.10 -15.16
C PHE A 49 -14.82 -7.96 -15.56
N ALA A 50 -14.31 -6.87 -16.12
CA ALA A 50 -15.11 -5.72 -16.57
C ALA A 50 -16.10 -6.09 -17.69
N GLU A 51 -15.68 -6.90 -18.65
CA GLU A 51 -16.53 -7.42 -19.73
C GLU A 51 -17.67 -8.29 -19.15
N CYS A 52 -17.34 -9.20 -18.23
CA CYS A 52 -18.36 -10.01 -17.55
C CYS A 52 -19.33 -9.13 -16.74
N ALA A 53 -18.82 -8.15 -16.00
CA ALA A 53 -19.63 -7.23 -15.20
C ALA A 53 -20.58 -6.40 -16.08
N LYS A 54 -20.08 -5.91 -17.22
CA LYS A 54 -20.89 -5.17 -18.20
C LYS A 54 -22.01 -6.03 -18.78
N ALA A 55 -21.76 -7.32 -19.04
CA ALA A 55 -22.76 -8.24 -19.59
C ALA A 55 -23.81 -8.68 -18.57
N ASN A 56 -23.46 -8.77 -17.28
CA ASN A 56 -24.34 -9.36 -16.25
C ASN A 56 -24.94 -8.33 -15.28
N GLY A 57 -24.48 -7.08 -15.29
CA GLY A 57 -25.01 -5.99 -14.47
C GLY A 57 -25.12 -6.37 -12.99
N LEU A 58 -26.34 -6.31 -12.43
CA LEU A 58 -26.60 -6.65 -11.03
C LEU A 58 -26.24 -8.11 -10.65
N MET A 59 -26.19 -9.02 -11.63
CA MET A 59 -25.84 -10.43 -11.41
C MET A 59 -24.33 -10.70 -11.35
N VAL A 60 -23.48 -9.65 -11.43
CA VAL A 60 -22.01 -9.76 -11.43
C VAL A 60 -21.45 -10.57 -10.27
N ALA A 61 -22.01 -10.41 -9.06
CA ALA A 61 -21.53 -11.09 -7.86
C ALA A 61 -21.65 -12.63 -7.97
N PHE A 62 -22.65 -13.10 -8.71
CA PHE A 62 -22.90 -14.52 -8.91
C PHE A 62 -22.25 -15.04 -10.19
N LYS A 63 -22.45 -14.33 -11.31
CA LYS A 63 -22.04 -14.78 -12.66
C LYS A 63 -20.56 -14.56 -12.94
N CYS A 64 -19.95 -13.53 -12.35
CA CYS A 64 -18.55 -13.18 -12.58
C CYS A 64 -17.65 -13.56 -11.40
N ARG A 65 -18.12 -14.44 -10.49
CA ARG A 65 -17.38 -14.84 -9.29
C ARG A 65 -16.00 -15.42 -9.62
N GLN A 66 -15.87 -16.17 -10.72
CA GLN A 66 -14.57 -16.72 -11.12
C GLN A 66 -13.61 -15.62 -11.59
N HIS A 67 -14.05 -14.74 -12.50
CA HIS A 67 -13.24 -13.60 -12.93
C HIS A 67 -12.84 -12.68 -11.77
N ASN A 68 -13.72 -12.51 -10.78
CA ASN A 68 -13.41 -11.75 -9.57
C ASN A 68 -12.32 -12.45 -8.74
N LYS A 69 -12.37 -13.77 -8.58
CA LYS A 69 -11.31 -14.54 -7.92
C LYS A 69 -9.98 -14.41 -8.65
N ASP A 70 -9.98 -14.52 -9.97
CA ASP A 70 -8.77 -14.43 -10.78
C ASP A 70 -8.16 -13.02 -10.69
N LEU A 71 -9.00 -11.98 -10.73
CA LEU A 71 -8.58 -10.59 -10.54
C LEU A 71 -7.98 -10.38 -9.14
N ASN A 72 -8.66 -10.83 -8.08
CA ASN A 72 -8.15 -10.72 -6.71
C ASN A 72 -6.85 -11.50 -6.52
N ALA A 73 -6.73 -12.68 -7.10
CA ALA A 73 -5.50 -13.48 -7.04
C ALA A 73 -4.33 -12.73 -7.72
N CYS A 74 -4.57 -12.05 -8.84
CA CYS A 74 -3.55 -11.21 -9.48
C CYS A 74 -3.18 -9.99 -8.62
N LEU A 75 -4.17 -9.22 -8.15
CA LEU A 75 -3.93 -8.03 -7.34
C LEU A 75 -3.16 -8.37 -6.05
N HIS A 76 -3.51 -9.47 -5.40
CA HIS A 76 -2.87 -9.91 -4.15
C HIS A 76 -1.37 -10.20 -4.30
N GLN A 77 -0.88 -10.54 -5.51
CA GLN A 77 0.55 -10.72 -5.75
C GLN A 77 1.34 -9.42 -5.62
N TYR A 78 0.69 -8.27 -5.80
CA TYR A 78 1.33 -6.96 -5.79
C TYR A 78 0.96 -6.12 -4.58
N THR A 79 -0.18 -6.39 -3.94
CA THR A 79 -0.69 -5.61 -2.79
C THR A 79 -0.65 -6.39 -1.46
N SER A 80 0.14 -7.46 -1.36
CA SER A 80 0.33 -8.16 -0.09
C SER A 80 1.05 -7.28 0.93
N ALA A 81 0.92 -7.59 2.23
CA ALA A 81 1.57 -6.82 3.29
C ALA A 81 3.11 -6.76 3.11
N GLU A 82 3.71 -7.87 2.68
CA GLU A 82 5.15 -7.93 2.38
C GLU A 82 5.54 -7.01 1.21
N GLN A 83 4.76 -7.01 0.11
CA GLN A 83 5.01 -6.13 -1.03
C GLN A 83 4.82 -4.65 -0.66
N PHE A 84 3.84 -4.37 0.21
CA PHE A 84 3.61 -3.03 0.72
C PHE A 84 4.78 -2.55 1.59
N ASP A 85 5.35 -3.39 2.44
CA ASP A 85 6.50 -3.03 3.27
C ASP A 85 7.77 -2.82 2.44
N ILE A 86 8.01 -3.65 1.42
CA ILE A 86 9.09 -3.44 0.45
C ILE A 86 8.91 -2.11 -0.29
N TYR A 87 7.69 -1.83 -0.76
CA TYR A 87 7.39 -0.58 -1.48
C TYR A 87 7.54 0.64 -0.56
N ARG A 88 7.08 0.55 0.69
CA ARG A 88 7.24 1.57 1.73
C ARG A 88 8.71 1.91 1.95
N GLN A 89 9.55 0.90 2.21
CA GLN A 89 10.99 1.11 2.43
C GLN A 89 11.68 1.71 1.20
N LYS A 90 11.30 1.28 -0.01
CA LYS A 90 11.84 1.86 -1.25
C LYS A 90 11.50 3.34 -1.37
N ARG A 91 10.24 3.71 -1.12
CA ARG A 91 9.76 5.10 -1.21
C ARG A 91 10.33 5.98 -0.11
N GLU A 92 10.56 5.43 1.08
CA GLU A 92 11.27 6.11 2.16
C GLU A 92 12.72 6.42 1.78
N LYS A 93 13.44 5.48 1.16
CA LYS A 93 14.79 5.70 0.63
C LYS A 93 14.83 6.75 -0.49
N GLU A 94 13.83 6.79 -1.36
CA GLU A 94 13.72 7.80 -2.44
C GLU A 94 13.38 9.20 -1.90
N MET A 95 12.68 9.31 -0.77
CA MET A 95 12.31 10.60 -0.14
C MET A 95 13.39 11.18 0.78
N LEU A 96 14.39 10.38 1.19
CA LEU A 96 15.58 10.89 1.87
C LEU A 96 16.44 11.61 0.82
N PRO A 97 16.68 12.93 0.94
CA PRO A 97 17.63 13.59 0.06
C PRO A 97 19.01 12.97 0.29
N GLU A 98 19.67 12.49 -0.77
CA GLU A 98 21.13 12.40 -0.79
C GLU A 98 21.66 13.82 -0.53
N ASN A 99 21.94 14.16 0.72
CA ASN A 99 22.89 15.18 1.14
C ASN A 99 23.02 15.20 2.67
N GLN A 100 23.95 14.38 3.19
CA GLN A 100 25.13 14.88 3.91
C GLN A 100 25.97 13.69 4.45
N GLN A 101 26.92 13.22 3.64
CA GLN A 101 28.35 13.33 3.91
C GLN A 101 29.15 12.88 2.67
#